data_AF-A0A2V8HZN8-F1
#
_entry.id   AF-A0A2V8HZN8-F1
#
_cell.length_a   1.000
_cell.length_b   1.000
_cell.length_c   1.000
_cell.angle_alpha   90.00
_cell.angle_beta   90.00
_cell.angle_gamma   90.00
#
_symmetry.space_group_name_H-M   'P 1'
#
loop_
_entity.id
_entity.type
_entity.pdbx_description
1 polymer ?
#
loop_
_entity_poly.entity_id
_entity_poly.type
_entity_poly.pdbx_seq_one_letter_code
_entity_poly.pdbx_strand_id
1 'polypeptide(L)'
;MYTENSSTVQTAIIIANPSVDPVTVTVEATTLSGASVNLTGLLTIPGNGQILTLEGQIPGFEKIDASFEGVLRISTGTAKSVAAGIFRVRVNERGDLVVSAFPSVDETAPTLRTALAFPQYVNGGGFTTQVVLFSGRANTPSWGVMRLFDQSGTPIPMQ
;
A
#
# COMPACT_ATOMS: atom_id res chain seq x y z
N MET A 1 -2.05 3.29 1.86
CA MET A 1 -1.70 1.93 1.42
C MET A 1 -0.30 1.97 0.84
N TYR A 2 0.61 1.08 1.23
CA TYR A 2 1.96 1.02 0.65
C TYR A 2 1.92 0.65 -0.84
N THR A 3 2.74 1.30 -1.67
CA THR A 3 2.90 0.99 -3.08
C THR A 3 4.36 0.90 -3.49
N GLU A 4 4.66 0.00 -4.42
CA GLU A 4 5.95 -0.09 -5.12
C GLU A 4 5.75 -0.39 -6.61
N ASN A 5 6.43 0.38 -7.46
CA ASN A 5 6.59 0.09 -8.88
C ASN A 5 8.08 -0.01 -9.22
N SER A 6 8.40 -0.88 -10.16
CA SER A 6 9.71 -1.00 -10.78
C SER A 6 9.55 -1.60 -12.19
N SER A 7 10.66 -1.92 -12.84
CA SER A 7 10.63 -2.65 -14.12
C SER A 7 10.02 -4.05 -14.02
N THR A 8 9.93 -4.65 -12.82
CA THR A 8 9.46 -6.03 -12.62
C THR A 8 8.28 -6.14 -11.67
N VAL A 9 7.87 -5.04 -11.04
CA VAL A 9 6.81 -5.00 -10.03
C VAL A 9 5.88 -3.86 -10.35
N GLN A 10 4.58 -4.11 -10.25
CA GLN A 10 3.55 -3.10 -10.39
C GLN A 10 2.56 -3.21 -9.23
N THR A 11 2.02 -2.06 -8.83
CA THR A 11 0.91 -2.00 -7.90
C THR A 11 -0.42 -2.03 -8.65
N ALA A 12 -1.32 -2.92 -8.23
CA ALA A 12 -2.73 -2.90 -8.59
C ALA A 12 -3.58 -2.49 -7.39
N ILE A 13 -4.60 -1.68 -7.62
CA ILE A 13 -5.59 -1.30 -6.61
C ILE A 13 -6.96 -1.82 -7.02
N ILE A 14 -7.70 -2.34 -6.03
CA ILE A 14 -9.11 -2.72 -6.18
C ILE A 14 -9.94 -1.83 -5.26
N ILE A 15 -11.05 -1.32 -5.79
CA ILE A 15 -11.97 -0.47 -5.03
C ILE A 15 -13.38 -0.95 -5.31
N ALA A 16 -14.12 -1.29 -4.25
CA ALA A 16 -15.50 -1.74 -4.32
C ALA A 16 -16.42 -0.71 -3.65
N ASN A 17 -17.58 -0.49 -4.28
CA ASN A 17 -18.62 0.40 -3.82
C ASN A 17 -19.87 -0.42 -3.48
N PRO A 18 -20.19 -0.60 -2.19
CA PRO A 18 -21.39 -1.32 -1.77
C PRO A 18 -22.68 -0.49 -1.92
N SER A 19 -22.59 0.80 -2.25
CA SER A 19 -23.76 1.68 -2.42
C SER A 19 -24.39 1.51 -3.80
N VAL A 20 -25.70 1.78 -3.92
CA VAL A 20 -26.42 1.68 -5.20
C VAL A 20 -26.07 2.78 -6.21
N ASP A 21 -25.62 3.93 -5.74
CA ASP A 21 -25.18 5.02 -6.62
C ASP A 21 -23.67 4.94 -6.86
N PRO A 22 -23.18 5.45 -8.00
CA PRO A 22 -21.76 5.64 -8.22
C PRO A 22 -21.10 6.52 -7.16
N VAL A 23 -19.83 6.22 -6.84
CA VAL A 23 -18.98 7.00 -5.93
C VAL A 23 -17.71 7.41 -6.67
N THR A 24 -17.36 8.68 -6.63
CA THR A 24 -16.04 9.14 -7.10
C THR A 24 -15.06 9.15 -5.93
N VAL A 25 -13.95 8.46 -6.11
CA VAL A 25 -12.82 8.42 -5.17
C VAL A 25 -11.67 9.27 -5.71
N THR A 26 -10.97 9.92 -4.80
CA THR A 26 -9.71 10.62 -5.08
C THR A 26 -8.56 9.72 -4.66
N VAL A 27 -7.56 9.57 -5.54
CA VAL A 27 -6.31 8.86 -5.28
C VAL A 27 -5.17 9.87 -5.27
N GLU A 28 -4.37 9.88 -4.23
CA GLU A 28 -3.18 10.72 -4.08
C GLU A 28 -1.98 9.86 -3.71
N ALA A 29 -0.77 10.31 -4.05
CA ALA A 29 0.47 9.63 -3.69
C ALA A 29 1.39 10.53 -2.85
N THR A 30 2.03 9.92 -1.85
CA THR A 30 3.13 10.52 -1.10
C THR A 30 4.35 9.61 -1.15
N THR A 31 5.55 10.18 -1.08
CA THR A 31 6.78 9.42 -0.81
C THR A 31 6.72 8.75 0.57
N LEU A 32 7.64 7.83 0.86
CA LEU A 32 7.77 7.25 2.21
C LEU A 32 8.09 8.28 3.30
N SER A 33 8.67 9.42 2.94
CA SER A 33 8.90 10.54 3.88
C SER A 33 7.65 11.40 4.12
N GLY A 34 6.53 11.08 3.45
CA GLY A 34 5.27 11.83 3.54
C GLY A 34 5.19 13.06 2.64
N ALA A 35 6.16 13.29 1.76
CA ALA A 35 6.10 14.39 0.80
C ALA A 35 5.11 14.07 -0.32
N SER A 36 4.24 15.03 -0.67
CA SER A 36 3.31 14.87 -1.79
C SER A 36 4.06 14.71 -3.11
N VAL A 37 3.59 13.80 -3.96
CA VAL A 37 4.07 13.63 -5.35
C VAL A 37 3.36 14.62 -6.30
N ASN A 38 2.37 15.37 -5.80
CA ASN A 38 1.54 16.30 -6.59
C ASN A 38 0.84 15.63 -7.78
N LEU A 39 0.46 14.36 -7.61
CA LEU A 39 -0.37 13.60 -8.53
C LEU A 39 -1.71 13.31 -7.87
N THR A 40 -2.79 13.52 -8.62
CA THR A 40 -4.15 13.31 -8.16
C THR A 40 -4.93 12.60 -9.25
N GLY A 41 -5.52 11.46 -8.90
CA GLY A 41 -6.38 10.68 -9.78
C GLY A 41 -7.81 10.65 -9.28
N LEU A 42 -8.75 10.63 -10.22
CA LEU A 42 -10.18 10.50 -9.94
C LEU A 42 -10.71 9.23 -10.59
N LEU A 43 -11.31 8.37 -9.78
CA LEU A 43 -11.89 7.12 -10.25
C LEU A 43 -13.37 7.06 -9.86
N THR A 44 -14.24 6.80 -10.82
CA THR A 44 -15.67 6.59 -10.55
C THR A 44 -15.95 5.10 -10.42
N ILE A 45 -16.39 4.69 -9.24
CA ILE A 45 -16.77 3.31 -8.93
C ILE A 45 -18.27 3.17 -9.16
N PRO A 46 -18.73 2.28 -10.06
CA PRO A 46 -20.16 2.05 -10.29
C PRO A 46 -20.88 1.63 -9.01
N GLY A 47 -22.19 1.91 -8.92
CA GLY A 47 -23.02 1.42 -7.83
C GLY A 47 -23.09 -0.11 -7.81
N ASN A 48 -23.02 -0.71 -6.62
CA ASN A 48 -22.89 -2.15 -6.40
C ASN A 48 -21.75 -2.78 -7.23
N GLY A 49 -20.71 -2.01 -7.52
CA GLY A 49 -19.67 -2.34 -8.46
C GLY A 49 -18.27 -2.22 -7.86
N GLN A 50 -17.28 -2.56 -8.68
CA GLN A 50 -15.87 -2.49 -8.32
C GLN A 50 -15.01 -2.19 -9.54
N ILE A 51 -13.82 -1.66 -9.31
CA ILE A 51 -12.78 -1.51 -10.33
C ILE A 51 -11.50 -2.18 -9.85
N LEU A 52 -10.70 -2.68 -10.79
CA LEU A 52 -9.32 -3.11 -10.60
C LEU A 52 -8.47 -2.39 -11.64
N THR A 53 -7.45 -1.66 -11.19
CA THR A 53 -6.55 -0.90 -12.08
C THR A 53 -5.13 -0.96 -11.57
N LEU A 54 -4.15 -0.87 -12.48
CA LEU A 54 -2.76 -0.62 -12.13
C LEU A 54 -2.58 0.85 -11.74
N GLU A 55 -1.64 1.13 -10.83
CA GLU A 55 -1.34 2.51 -10.38
C GLU A 55 -0.97 3.41 -11.55
N GLY A 56 -0.08 2.96 -12.44
CA GLY A 56 0.31 3.70 -13.63
C GLY A 56 -0.81 3.87 -14.68
N GLN A 57 -1.97 3.22 -14.49
CA GLN A 57 -3.14 3.37 -15.35
C GLN A 57 -4.21 4.30 -14.76
N ILE A 58 -4.00 4.81 -13.54
CA ILE A 58 -4.90 5.78 -12.93
C ILE A 58 -4.76 7.11 -13.69
N PRO A 59 -5.85 7.71 -14.19
CA PRO A 59 -5.78 9.03 -14.80
C PRO A 59 -5.16 10.04 -13.84
N GLY A 60 -4.18 10.82 -14.29
CA GLY A 60 -3.42 11.76 -13.46
C GLY A 60 -2.14 11.18 -12.83
N PHE A 61 -1.87 9.88 -13.00
CA PHE A 61 -0.64 9.20 -12.53
C PHE A 61 0.35 8.92 -13.68
N GLU A 62 0.12 9.43 -14.89
CA GLU A 62 0.93 9.13 -16.07
C GLU A 62 2.40 9.57 -15.94
N LYS A 63 2.67 10.52 -15.04
CA LYS A 63 4.00 11.07 -14.76
C LYS A 63 4.64 10.51 -13.49
N ILE A 64 4.03 9.52 -12.84
CA ILE A 64 4.65 8.88 -11.70
C ILE A 64 5.95 8.19 -12.13
N ASP A 65 6.96 8.21 -11.28
CA ASP A 65 8.22 7.53 -11.57
C ASP A 65 7.95 6.03 -11.78
N ALA A 66 8.56 5.45 -12.81
CA ALA A 66 8.47 4.02 -13.07
C ALA A 66 9.06 3.19 -11.91
N SER A 67 10.00 3.77 -11.16
CA SER A 67 10.56 3.23 -9.91
C SER A 67 10.08 4.05 -8.71
N PHE A 68 8.78 4.01 -8.45
CA PHE A 68 8.16 4.72 -7.33
C PHE A 68 7.94 3.80 -6.13
N GLU A 69 8.29 4.27 -4.94
CA GLU A 69 7.93 3.66 -3.66
C GLU A 69 7.31 4.71 -2.75
N GLY A 70 6.16 4.39 -2.15
CA GLY A 70 5.42 5.37 -1.38
C GLY A 70 4.12 4.86 -0.78
N VAL A 71 3.19 5.81 -0.58
CA VAL A 71 1.89 5.54 0.00
C VAL A 71 0.81 6.12 -0.92
N LEU A 72 -0.11 5.25 -1.37
CA LEU A 72 -1.36 5.64 -2.00
C LEU A 72 -2.42 5.92 -0.95
N ARG A 73 -3.08 7.08 -1.07
CA ARG A 73 -4.21 7.48 -0.24
C ARG A 73 -5.47 7.50 -1.10
N ILE A 74 -6.50 6.81 -0.65
CA ILE A 74 -7.82 6.81 -1.28
C ILE A 74 -8.77 7.53 -0.33
N SER A 75 -9.53 8.48 -0.87
CA SER A 75 -10.53 9.24 -0.11
C SER A 75 -11.80 9.47 -0.91
N THR A 76 -12.91 9.69 -0.21
CA THR A 76 -14.20 10.03 -0.79
C THR A 76 -14.65 11.39 -0.27
N GLY A 77 -15.10 12.29 -1.16
CA GLY A 77 -15.68 13.58 -0.75
C GLY A 77 -17.11 13.47 -0.19
N THR A 78 -17.75 12.30 -0.33
CA THR A 78 -19.12 12.03 0.13
C THR A 78 -19.11 11.20 1.42
N ALA A 79 -20.21 11.24 2.20
CA ALA A 79 -20.44 10.36 3.35
C ALA A 79 -20.61 8.85 2.99
N LYS A 80 -20.29 8.46 1.75
CA LYS A 80 -20.34 7.08 1.26
C LYS A 80 -18.99 6.41 1.50
N SER A 81 -19.02 5.17 1.97
CA SER A 81 -17.82 4.36 2.21
C SER A 81 -17.50 3.47 1.00
N VAL A 82 -16.22 3.23 0.78
CA VAL A 82 -15.70 2.25 -0.18
C VAL A 82 -14.82 1.24 0.54
N ALA A 83 -14.71 0.04 0.00
CA ALA A 83 -13.69 -0.93 0.41
C ALA A 83 -12.53 -0.87 -0.58
N ALA A 84 -11.29 -0.81 -0.08
CA ALA A 84 -10.11 -0.74 -0.93
C ALA A 84 -9.08 -1.81 -0.55
N GLY A 85 -8.47 -2.40 -1.57
CA GLY A 85 -7.37 -3.36 -1.46
C GLY A 85 -6.24 -3.00 -2.41
N ILE A 86 -5.06 -3.53 -2.13
CA ILE A 86 -3.86 -3.30 -2.90
C ILE A 86 -3.10 -4.61 -3.12
N PHE A 87 -2.58 -4.78 -4.32
CA PHE A 87 -1.82 -5.95 -4.72
C PHE A 87 -0.51 -5.56 -5.36
N ARG A 88 0.52 -6.30 -5.00
CA ARG A 88 1.76 -6.39 -5.73
C ARG A 88 1.62 -7.39 -6.85
N VAL A 89 1.94 -6.98 -8.06
CA VAL A 89 1.85 -7.79 -9.27
C VAL A 89 3.23 -7.87 -9.89
N ARG A 90 3.71 -9.08 -10.16
CA ARG A 90 4.97 -9.31 -10.89
C ARG A 90 4.91 -10.56 -11.74
N VAL A 91 5.80 -10.65 -12.72
CA VAL A 91 6.06 -11.91 -13.44
C VAL A 91 7.35 -12.52 -12.89
N ASN A 92 7.32 -13.81 -12.54
CA ASN A 92 8.51 -14.52 -12.04
C ASN A 92 9.42 -14.97 -13.19
N GLU A 93 10.58 -15.56 -12.88
CA GLU A 93 11.54 -16.05 -13.88
C GLU A 93 10.99 -17.20 -14.77
N ARG A 94 9.91 -17.87 -14.33
CA ARG A 94 9.19 -18.88 -15.13
C ARG A 94 8.20 -18.26 -16.11
N GLY A 95 7.94 -16.95 -16.01
CA GLY A 95 6.91 -16.28 -16.79
C GLY A 95 5.51 -16.32 -16.16
N ASP A 96 5.38 -16.79 -14.91
CA ASP A 96 4.09 -16.82 -14.23
C ASP A 96 3.76 -15.48 -13.57
N LEU A 97 2.50 -15.09 -13.65
CA LEU A 97 1.96 -13.97 -12.89
C LEU A 97 1.86 -14.34 -11.39
N VAL A 98 2.54 -13.56 -10.55
CA VAL A 98 2.49 -13.66 -9.09
C VAL A 98 1.80 -12.42 -8.55
N VAL A 99 0.73 -12.63 -7.79
CA VAL A 99 -0.04 -11.57 -7.14
C VAL A 99 0.05 -11.74 -5.63
N SER A 100 0.30 -10.66 -4.89
CA SER A 100 0.37 -10.68 -3.43
C SER A 100 -0.37 -9.50 -2.85
N ALA A 101 -1.34 -9.75 -1.98
CA ALA A 101 -2.08 -8.69 -1.30
C ALA A 101 -1.25 -8.10 -0.14
N PHE A 102 -1.32 -6.78 0.02
CA PHE A 102 -0.83 -6.10 1.22
C PHE A 102 -2.00 -5.53 2.03
N PRO A 103 -1.86 -5.39 3.36
CA PRO A 103 -2.90 -4.78 4.17
C PRO A 103 -3.10 -3.30 3.79
N SER A 104 -4.37 -2.89 3.68
CA SER A 104 -4.77 -1.48 3.64
C SER A 104 -5.06 -0.98 5.07
N VAL A 105 -4.99 0.33 5.26
CA VAL A 105 -5.26 0.97 6.54
C VAL A 105 -6.42 1.94 6.36
N ASP A 106 -7.44 1.80 7.20
CA ASP A 106 -8.54 2.77 7.31
C ASP A 106 -8.09 3.91 8.23
N GLU A 107 -7.90 5.11 7.66
CA GLU A 107 -7.45 6.29 8.41
C GLU A 107 -8.46 6.79 9.45
N THR A 108 -9.71 6.33 9.36
CA THR A 108 -10.77 6.68 10.32
C THR A 108 -10.83 5.72 11.50
N ALA A 109 -10.24 4.52 11.36
CA ALA A 109 -10.25 3.51 12.40
C ALA A 109 -9.43 3.94 13.64
N PRO A 110 -9.76 3.43 14.83
CA PRO A 110 -8.95 3.66 16.03
C PRO A 110 -7.51 3.19 15.83
N THR A 111 -6.55 4.00 16.29
CA THR A 111 -5.13 3.64 16.20
C THR A 111 -4.82 2.47 17.12
N LEU A 112 -4.39 1.33 16.56
CA LEU A 112 -3.86 0.20 17.30
C LEU A 112 -2.47 0.53 17.85
N ARG A 113 -2.25 0.30 19.15
CA ARG A 113 -0.96 0.49 19.84
C ARG A 113 -0.38 -0.83 20.38
N THR A 114 -0.81 -1.95 19.83
CA THR A 114 -0.34 -3.28 20.25
C THR A 114 1.02 -3.58 19.61
N ALA A 115 1.88 -4.27 20.36
CA ALA A 115 3.11 -4.79 19.80
C ALA A 115 2.78 -5.79 18.68
N LEU A 116 3.41 -5.62 17.51
CA LEU A 116 3.33 -6.56 16.41
C LEU A 116 4.54 -7.50 16.47
N ALA A 117 4.29 -8.79 16.25
CA ALA A 117 5.33 -9.80 16.19
C ALA A 117 5.32 -10.45 14.79
N PHE A 118 6.46 -10.39 14.11
CA PHE A 118 6.70 -11.12 12.87
C PHE A 118 7.51 -12.36 13.23
N PRO A 119 6.93 -13.57 13.15
CA PRO A 119 7.55 -14.78 13.70
C PRO A 119 8.80 -15.23 12.92
N GLN A 120 8.98 -14.72 11.70
CA GLN A 120 10.12 -15.03 10.86
C GLN A 120 10.48 -13.82 10.01
N TYR A 121 11.79 -13.66 9.79
CA TYR A 121 12.35 -12.80 8.76
C TYR A 121 13.53 -13.55 8.14
N VAL A 122 13.84 -13.23 6.89
CA VAL A 122 14.94 -13.83 6.14
C VAL A 122 15.92 -12.76 5.69
N ASN A 123 17.20 -13.05 5.85
CA ASN A 123 18.29 -12.20 5.37
C ASN A 123 19.45 -13.11 4.92
N GLY A 124 19.67 -13.19 3.61
CA GLY A 124 20.68 -14.06 3.00
C GLY A 124 20.09 -15.10 2.04
N GLY A 125 20.96 -15.87 1.38
CA GLY A 125 20.53 -16.90 0.41
C GLY A 125 19.76 -16.36 -0.81
N GLY A 126 19.96 -15.08 -1.14
CA GLY A 126 19.20 -14.37 -2.19
C GLY A 126 17.86 -13.76 -1.72
N PHE A 127 17.49 -13.92 -0.44
CA PHE A 127 16.28 -13.34 0.13
C PHE A 127 16.59 -12.13 1.02
N THR A 128 15.73 -11.13 0.94
CA THR A 128 15.74 -9.95 1.81
C THR A 128 14.36 -9.76 2.43
N THR A 129 14.33 -9.19 3.63
CA THR A 129 13.09 -8.76 4.28
C THR A 129 13.13 -7.25 4.43
N GLN A 130 12.10 -6.57 3.93
CA GLN A 130 11.87 -5.15 4.13
C GLN A 130 10.68 -4.97 5.08
N VAL A 131 10.85 -4.11 6.08
CA VAL A 131 9.77 -3.71 6.97
C VAL A 131 9.46 -2.25 6.69
N VAL A 132 8.26 -1.98 6.20
CA VAL A 132 7.80 -0.63 5.89
C VAL A 132 6.87 -0.15 6.99
N LEU A 133 7.25 0.93 7.66
CA LEU A 133 6.39 1.64 8.60
C LEU A 133 5.91 2.94 7.95
N PHE A 134 4.60 3.10 7.83
CA PHE A 134 3.98 4.34 7.36
C PHE A 134 2.85 4.74 8.31
N SER A 135 2.46 6.01 8.26
CA SER A 135 1.40 6.50 9.12
C SER A 135 0.04 5.98 8.70
N GLY A 136 -0.74 5.51 9.67
CA GLY A 136 -2.14 5.15 9.47
C GLY A 136 -3.10 6.35 9.49
N ARG A 137 -2.61 7.58 9.61
CA ARG A 137 -3.45 8.80 9.61
C ARG A 137 -2.80 9.91 8.80
N ALA A 138 -3.60 10.63 8.04
CA ALA A 138 -3.13 11.80 7.32
C ALA A 138 -2.43 12.82 8.24
N ASN A 139 -1.30 13.35 7.76
CA ASN A 139 -0.53 14.41 8.42
C ASN A 139 -0.12 14.11 9.88
N THR A 140 -0.06 12.83 10.26
CA THR A 140 0.35 12.41 11.59
C THR A 140 1.63 11.58 11.47
N PRO A 141 2.73 11.91 12.16
CA PRO A 141 3.93 11.08 12.13
C PRO A 141 3.71 9.76 12.88
N SER A 142 4.28 8.67 12.37
CA SER A 142 4.33 7.37 13.03
C SER A 142 5.78 6.99 13.32
N TRP A 143 6.04 6.45 14.51
CA TRP A 143 7.34 5.92 14.89
C TRP A 143 7.15 4.65 15.73
N GLY A 144 8.21 3.85 15.83
CA GLY A 144 8.23 2.65 16.65
C GLY A 144 9.64 2.19 16.94
N VAL A 145 9.76 1.18 17.80
CA VAL A 145 11.03 0.47 18.06
C VAL A 145 10.90 -0.91 17.45
N MET A 146 11.81 -1.25 16.53
CA MET A 146 11.94 -2.59 16.00
C MET A 146 13.03 -3.33 16.78
N ARG A 147 12.75 -4.58 17.16
CA ARG A 147 13.70 -5.47 17.81
C ARG A 147 13.75 -6.78 17.03
N LEU A 148 14.95 -7.22 16.69
CA LEU A 148 15.18 -8.51 16.05
C LEU A 148 15.69 -9.49 17.10
N PHE A 149 15.25 -10.74 16.98
CA PHE A 149 15.66 -11.82 17.87
C PHE A 149 16.08 -13.01 17.01
N ASP A 150 17.12 -13.71 17.43
CA ASP A 150 17.48 -14.99 16.84
C ASP A 150 16.51 -16.10 17.28
N GLN A 151 16.72 -17.32 16.78
CA GLN A 151 15.89 -18.48 17.11
C GLN A 151 15.93 -18.88 18.60
N SER A 152 16.92 -18.40 19.36
CA SER A 152 17.02 -18.60 20.81
C SER A 152 16.34 -17.50 21.63
N GLY A 153 15.81 -16.45 20.98
CA GLY A 153 15.25 -15.28 21.63
C GLY A 153 16.30 -14.24 22.04
N THR A 154 17.53 -14.36 21.57
CA THR A 154 18.61 -13.40 21.86
C THR A 154 18.48 -12.19 20.93
N PRO A 155 18.51 -10.95 21.44
CA PRO A 155 18.43 -9.75 20.59
C PRO A 155 19.59 -9.66 19.60
N ILE A 156 19.27 -9.41 18.32
CA ILE A 156 20.24 -9.14 17.27
C ILE A 156 20.25 -7.62 17.01
N PRO A 157 21.43 -6.95 17.02
CA PRO A 157 21.53 -5.54 16.66
C PRO A 157 21.16 -5.33 15.18
N MET A 158 20.45 -4.24 14.91
CA MET A 158 20.18 -3.81 13.54
C MET A 158 21.47 -3.25 12.95
N GLN A 159 21.90 -3.77 11.80
CA GLN A 159 23.06 -3.25 11.06
C GLN A 159 22.67 -2.07 10.18
#